data_AF-M2BKQ4-F1
#
_entry.id   AF-M2BKQ4-F1
#
_cell.length_a   1.000
_cell.length_b   1.000
_cell.length_c   1.000
_cell.angle_alpha   90.00
_cell.angle_beta   90.00
_cell.angle_gamma   90.00
#
_symmetry.space_group_name_H-M   'P 1'
#
loop_
_entity.id
_entity.type
_entity.pdbx_description
1 polymer ?
#
loop_
_entity_poly.entity_id
_entity_poly.type
_entity_poly.pdbx_seq_one_letter_code
_entity_poly.pdbx_strand_id
1 'polypeptide(L)'
;MAIKLTKNELKNQKESLKMYRRYLPTLQLKKQQLQTEIRTIEARAKEVRLHRDALNREFEDWVAVFGEQNVFQPSMVKIKELLTSTGNIAGVSIPVFSGAEFERSKYDLYKTPLWVDTAAEKLQEVLSLDLEAKVLDEQVRLLNTELRTTTQRVNLFEKVKIPETRANIKKITVYLGDQQVAAVVRGKISKKNLEKVHHKDEAL
;
A
#
# COMPACT_ATOMS: atom_id res chain seq x y z
N MET A 1 13.82 18.43 -17.96
CA MET A 1 15.28 18.37 -18.22
C MET A 1 15.51 18.08 -19.69
N ALA A 2 16.52 18.70 -20.31
CA ALA A 2 16.87 18.46 -21.71
C ALA A 2 17.55 17.09 -21.88
N ILE A 3 17.11 16.31 -22.88
CA ILE A 3 17.60 14.96 -23.13
C ILE A 3 18.72 15.01 -24.16
N LYS A 4 19.82 14.31 -23.89
CA LYS A 4 20.97 14.22 -24.80
C LYS A 4 20.60 13.36 -26.01
N LEU A 5 20.70 13.91 -27.22
CA LEU A 5 20.34 13.20 -28.45
C LEU A 5 21.52 12.33 -28.97
N THR A 6 21.90 11.31 -28.19
CA THR A 6 23.05 10.43 -28.51
C THR A 6 22.65 8.96 -28.58
N LYS A 7 23.49 8.13 -29.23
CA LYS A 7 23.28 6.67 -29.30
C LYS A 7 23.31 6.01 -27.91
N ASN A 8 24.16 6.50 -27.00
CA ASN A 8 24.21 5.98 -25.62
C ASN A 8 22.92 6.28 -24.87
N GLU A 9 22.39 7.50 -25.00
CA GLU A 9 21.12 7.85 -24.37
C GLU A 9 19.97 7.01 -24.94
N LEU A 10 19.96 6.73 -26.25
CA LEU A 10 18.97 5.83 -26.86
C LEU A 10 18.99 4.43 -26.23
N LYS A 11 20.19 3.88 -25.99
CA LYS A 11 20.35 2.58 -25.32
C LYS A 11 19.79 2.63 -23.90
N ASN A 12 20.18 3.64 -23.12
CA ASN A 12 19.73 3.82 -21.74
C ASN A 12 18.19 3.93 -21.64
N GLN A 13 17.56 4.67 -22.54
CA GLN A 13 16.10 4.80 -22.58
C GLN A 13 15.41 3.48 -22.95
N LYS A 14 15.97 2.70 -23.88
CA LYS A 14 15.44 1.36 -24.22
C LYS A 14 15.55 0.38 -23.05
N GLU A 15 16.68 0.37 -22.35
CA GLU A 15 16.87 -0.47 -21.16
C GLU A 15 15.92 -0.08 -20.03
N SER A 16 15.77 1.23 -19.78
CA SER A 16 14.80 1.76 -18.81
C SER A 16 13.37 1.35 -19.14
N LEU A 17 12.96 1.44 -20.41
CA LEU A 17 11.63 1.01 -20.85
C LEU A 17 11.40 -0.49 -20.61
N LYS A 18 12.40 -1.33 -20.90
CA LYS A 18 12.34 -2.79 -20.65
C LYS A 18 12.18 -3.06 -19.16
N MET A 19 12.93 -2.36 -18.32
CA MET A 19 12.86 -2.48 -16.87
C MET A 19 11.48 -2.08 -16.34
N TYR A 20 10.94 -0.93 -16.75
CA TYR A 20 9.62 -0.46 -16.33
C TYR A 20 8.51 -1.45 -16.70
N ARG A 21 8.54 -1.99 -17.92
CA ARG A 21 7.58 -3.01 -18.37
C ARG A 21 7.68 -4.31 -17.59
N ARG A 22 8.88 -4.68 -17.12
CA ARG A 22 9.09 -5.89 -16.31
C ARG A 22 8.59 -5.73 -14.88
N TYR A 23 8.76 -4.56 -14.27
CA TYR A 23 8.37 -4.33 -12.87
C TYR A 23 6.91 -3.96 -12.68
N LEU A 24 6.27 -3.35 -13.69
CA LEU A 24 4.86 -2.93 -13.59
C LEU A 24 3.91 -4.08 -13.18
N PRO A 25 3.98 -5.30 -13.77
CA PRO A 25 3.10 -6.40 -13.36
C PRO A 25 3.28 -6.81 -11.89
N THR A 26 4.52 -6.83 -11.39
CA THR A 26 4.80 -7.17 -9.99
C THR A 26 4.21 -6.14 -9.03
N LEU A 27 4.28 -4.84 -9.37
CA LEU A 27 3.67 -3.78 -8.58
C LEU A 27 2.14 -3.83 -8.62
N GLN A 28 1.56 -4.16 -9.78
CA GLN A 28 0.11 -4.38 -9.91
C GLN A 28 -0.36 -5.57 -9.08
N LEU A 29 0.40 -6.68 -9.07
CA LEU A 29 0.09 -7.85 -8.25
C LEU A 29 0.14 -7.51 -6.76
N LYS A 30 1.19 -6.82 -6.30
CA LYS A 30 1.28 -6.36 -4.89
C LYS A 30 0.10 -5.46 -4.53
N LYS A 31 -0.30 -4.54 -5.42
CA LYS A 31 -1.49 -3.70 -5.23
C LYS A 31 -2.76 -4.55 -5.06
N GLN A 32 -2.97 -5.54 -5.92
CA GLN A 32 -4.13 -6.41 -5.86
C GLN A 32 -4.16 -7.23 -4.56
N GLN A 33 -3.02 -7.80 -4.15
CA GLN A 33 -2.89 -8.53 -2.88
C GLN A 33 -3.27 -7.64 -1.69
N LEU A 34 -2.70 -6.44 -1.60
CA LEU A 34 -3.04 -5.48 -0.53
C LEU A 34 -4.53 -5.13 -0.52
N GLN A 35 -5.15 -4.94 -1.69
CA GLN A 35 -6.59 -4.65 -1.79
C GLN A 35 -7.47 -5.80 -1.29
N THR A 36 -7.12 -7.04 -1.65
CA THR A 36 -7.87 -8.21 -1.17
C THR A 36 -7.75 -8.35 0.35
N GLU A 37 -6.54 -8.21 0.90
CA GLU A 37 -6.33 -8.35 2.35
C GLU A 37 -7.01 -7.25 3.16
N ILE A 38 -6.97 -6.00 2.67
CA ILE A 38 -7.73 -4.90 3.31
C ILE A 38 -9.21 -5.24 3.39
N ARG A 39 -9.80 -5.77 2.31
CA ARG A 39 -11.23 -6.17 2.30
C ARG A 39 -11.52 -7.28 3.29
N THR A 40 -10.63 -8.27 3.40
CA THR A 40 -10.76 -9.37 4.37
C THR A 40 -10.74 -8.84 5.80
N ILE A 41 -9.80 -7.94 6.11
CA ILE A 41 -9.67 -7.35 7.45
C ILE A 41 -10.84 -6.42 7.76
N GLU A 42 -11.31 -5.62 6.81
CA GLU A 42 -12.51 -4.77 6.96
C GLU A 42 -13.77 -5.60 7.22
N ALA A 43 -13.94 -6.72 6.51
CA ALA A 43 -15.03 -7.65 6.75
C ALA A 43 -14.95 -8.25 8.17
N ARG A 44 -13.74 -8.65 8.60
CA ARG A 44 -13.52 -9.18 9.94
C ARG A 44 -13.80 -8.13 11.03
N ALA A 45 -13.34 -6.89 10.84
CA ALA A 45 -13.61 -5.78 11.76
C ALA A 45 -15.11 -5.51 11.88
N LYS A 46 -15.86 -5.62 10.78
CA LYS A 46 -17.32 -5.51 10.79
C LYS A 46 -17.98 -6.63 11.57
N GLU A 47 -17.54 -7.89 11.39
CA GLU A 47 -18.05 -9.02 12.17
C GLU A 47 -17.81 -8.85 13.68
N VAL A 48 -16.59 -8.45 14.08
CA VAL A 48 -16.24 -8.21 15.48
C VAL A 48 -17.12 -7.12 16.09
N ARG A 49 -17.38 -6.04 15.36
CA ARG A 49 -18.28 -4.96 15.81
C ARG A 49 -19.72 -5.43 15.93
N LEU A 50 -20.22 -6.21 14.98
CA LEU A 50 -21.57 -6.79 15.07
C LEU A 50 -21.71 -7.73 16.27
N HIS A 51 -20.69 -8.54 16.55
CA HIS A 51 -20.66 -9.42 17.70
C HIS A 51 -20.66 -8.62 19.02
N ARG A 52 -19.87 -7.55 19.08
CA ARG A 52 -19.84 -6.61 20.21
C ARG A 52 -21.21 -5.96 20.43
N ASP A 53 -21.86 -5.48 19.37
CA ASP A 53 -23.19 -4.85 19.47
C ASP A 53 -24.26 -5.85 19.92
N ALA A 54 -24.18 -7.11 19.49
CA ALA A 54 -25.08 -8.17 19.95
C ALA A 54 -24.90 -8.45 21.45
N LEU A 55 -23.65 -8.65 21.90
CA LEU A 55 -23.31 -8.84 23.31
C LEU A 55 -23.74 -7.66 24.18
N ASN A 56 -23.56 -6.43 23.69
CA ASN A 56 -23.95 -5.24 24.43
C ASN A 56 -25.48 -5.15 24.59
N ARG A 57 -26.27 -5.54 23.57
CA ARG A 57 -27.74 -5.58 23.68
C ARG A 57 -28.21 -6.65 24.66
N GLU A 58 -27.66 -7.87 24.56
CA GLU A 58 -27.96 -8.94 25.51
C GLU A 58 -27.64 -8.51 26.96
N PHE A 59 -26.54 -7.79 27.12
CA PHE A 59 -26.13 -7.26 28.43
C PHE A 59 -27.06 -6.14 28.92
N GLU A 60 -27.45 -5.19 28.08
CA GLU A 60 -28.40 -4.13 28.42
C GLU A 60 -29.77 -4.70 28.85
N ASP A 61 -30.28 -5.69 28.12
CA ASP A 61 -31.53 -6.37 28.46
C ASP A 61 -31.44 -7.10 29.81
N TRP A 62 -30.31 -7.74 30.09
CA TRP A 62 -30.06 -8.42 31.35
C TRP A 62 -29.94 -7.45 32.53
N VAL A 63 -29.19 -6.34 32.35
CA VAL A 63 -29.03 -5.30 33.39
C VAL A 63 -30.36 -4.61 33.68
N ALA A 64 -31.23 -4.40 32.68
CA ALA A 64 -32.54 -3.80 32.87
C ALA A 64 -33.46 -4.59 33.84
N VAL A 65 -33.20 -5.89 34.03
CA VAL A 65 -33.92 -6.73 35.02
C VAL A 65 -33.52 -6.38 36.45
N PHE A 66 -32.31 -5.89 36.69
CA PHE A 66 -31.80 -5.53 38.00
C PHE A 66 -31.99 -4.03 38.23
N GLY A 67 -33.03 -3.64 38.99
CA GLY A 67 -33.42 -2.25 39.26
C GLY A 67 -32.43 -1.40 40.07
N GLU A 68 -31.19 -1.86 40.24
CA GLU A 68 -30.15 -1.24 41.06
C GLU A 68 -29.20 -0.41 40.18
N GLN A 69 -29.39 0.91 40.18
CA GLN A 69 -28.54 1.83 39.43
C GLN A 69 -27.27 2.21 40.20
N ASN A 70 -26.18 2.52 39.48
CA ASN A 70 -24.90 3.02 40.02
C ASN A 70 -24.10 2.05 40.92
N VAL A 71 -24.42 0.77 40.93
CA VAL A 71 -23.65 -0.26 41.67
C VAL A 71 -22.34 -0.58 40.95
N PHE A 72 -22.36 -0.63 39.62
CA PHE A 72 -21.19 -0.97 38.80
C PHE A 72 -20.36 0.28 38.49
N GLN A 73 -19.16 0.39 39.06
CA GLN A 73 -18.25 1.50 38.78
C GLN A 73 -17.27 1.13 37.64
N PRO A 74 -16.96 2.07 36.71
CA PRO A 74 -15.96 1.82 35.65
C PRO A 74 -14.56 1.46 36.17
N SER A 75 -14.28 1.76 37.43
CA SER A 75 -13.04 1.39 38.12
C SER A 75 -12.94 -0.10 38.46
N MET A 76 -14.03 -0.88 38.36
CA MET A 76 -14.04 -2.33 38.67
C MET A 76 -13.25 -3.18 37.69
N VAL A 77 -13.19 -2.80 36.41
CA VAL A 77 -12.44 -3.53 35.38
C VAL A 77 -11.50 -2.57 34.68
N LYS A 78 -10.19 -2.82 34.80
CA LYS A 78 -9.15 -2.06 34.10
C LYS A 78 -8.41 -2.94 33.12
N ILE A 79 -8.05 -2.38 31.97
CA ILE A 79 -7.15 -3.03 31.02
C ILE A 79 -5.73 -2.87 31.57
N LYS A 80 -5.06 -3.98 31.86
CA LYS A 80 -3.69 -4.00 32.38
C LYS A 80 -2.68 -3.97 31.24
N GLU A 81 -2.85 -4.87 30.27
CA GLU A 81 -1.94 -4.98 29.13
C GLU A 81 -2.68 -5.48 27.89
N LEU A 82 -2.31 -4.92 26.73
CA LEU A 82 -2.78 -5.38 25.42
C LEU A 82 -1.69 -6.28 24.82
N LEU A 83 -2.02 -7.55 24.58
CA LEU A 83 -1.09 -8.50 23.99
C LEU A 83 -1.25 -8.49 22.46
N THR A 84 -0.27 -7.91 21.77
CA THR A 84 -0.18 -7.93 20.31
C THR A 84 1.07 -8.67 19.84
N SER A 85 0.93 -9.48 18.81
CA SER A 85 2.03 -10.07 18.06
C SER A 85 2.28 -9.31 16.76
N THR A 86 3.42 -9.53 16.12
CA THR A 86 3.75 -8.90 14.83
C THR A 86 3.53 -9.88 13.68
N GLY A 87 2.61 -9.54 12.77
CA GLY A 87 2.40 -10.22 11.50
C GLY A 87 3.08 -9.50 10.32
N ASN A 88 3.17 -10.15 9.17
CA ASN A 88 3.66 -9.56 7.93
C ASN A 88 2.71 -9.88 6.78
N ILE A 89 2.16 -8.84 6.15
CA ILE A 89 1.31 -8.96 4.95
C ILE A 89 1.95 -8.15 3.83
N ALA A 90 2.30 -8.81 2.73
CA ALA A 90 2.89 -8.19 1.54
C ALA A 90 4.10 -7.27 1.80
N GLY A 91 4.88 -7.58 2.85
CA GLY A 91 6.07 -6.83 3.27
C GLY A 91 5.78 -5.68 4.25
N VAL A 92 4.54 -5.55 4.74
CA VAL A 92 4.15 -4.59 5.78
C VAL A 92 4.05 -5.32 7.11
N SER A 93 4.78 -4.85 8.12
CA SER A 93 4.62 -5.33 9.49
C SER A 93 3.34 -4.76 10.08
N ILE A 94 2.46 -5.64 10.56
CA ILE A 94 1.16 -5.29 11.12
C ILE A 94 1.00 -5.89 12.52
N PRO A 95 0.33 -5.20 13.45
CA PRO A 95 0.01 -5.76 14.76
C PRO A 95 -1.12 -6.79 14.63
N VAL A 96 -1.04 -7.93 15.29
CA VAL A 96 -2.07 -8.97 15.34
C VAL A 96 -2.51 -9.13 16.79
N PHE A 97 -3.82 -9.07 17.04
CA PHE A 97 -4.38 -9.21 18.37
C PHE A 97 -4.16 -10.65 18.89
N SER A 98 -3.60 -10.80 20.09
CA SER A 98 -3.36 -12.09 20.73
C SER A 98 -4.14 -12.24 22.04
N GLY A 99 -4.54 -11.13 22.66
CA GLY A 99 -5.38 -11.13 23.85
C GLY A 99 -5.25 -9.82 24.63
N ALA A 100 -5.95 -9.73 25.76
CA ALA A 100 -5.83 -8.63 26.69
C ALA A 100 -5.84 -9.15 28.13
N GLU A 101 -4.97 -8.60 28.98
CA GLU A 101 -5.01 -8.84 30.42
C GLU A 101 -5.88 -7.79 31.09
N PHE A 102 -6.81 -8.24 31.94
CA PHE A 102 -7.70 -7.38 32.70
C PHE A 102 -7.42 -7.52 34.20
N GLU A 103 -7.41 -6.40 34.90
CA GLU A 103 -7.34 -6.35 36.36
C GLU A 103 -8.73 -6.01 36.92
N ARG A 104 -9.18 -6.81 37.89
CA ARG A 104 -10.42 -6.54 38.64
C ARG A 104 -10.08 -5.86 39.96
N SER A 105 -10.72 -4.72 40.23
CA SER A 105 -10.59 -4.06 41.53
C SER A 105 -11.27 -4.88 42.62
N LYS A 106 -10.69 -4.91 43.83
CA LYS A 106 -11.32 -5.56 44.98
C LYS A 106 -12.56 -4.77 45.43
N TYR A 107 -13.69 -5.44 45.54
CA TYR A 107 -14.93 -4.91 46.12
C TYR A 107 -15.41 -5.79 47.27
N ASP A 108 -16.28 -5.22 48.11
CA ASP A 108 -16.82 -5.90 49.28
C ASP A 108 -17.98 -6.83 48.87
N LEU A 109 -17.71 -8.13 48.84
CA LEU A 109 -18.64 -9.19 48.44
C LEU A 109 -19.95 -9.20 49.25
N TYR A 110 -19.93 -8.67 50.48
CA TYR A 110 -21.12 -8.60 51.33
C TYR A 110 -22.01 -7.38 51.04
N LYS A 111 -21.48 -6.39 50.32
CA LYS A 111 -22.19 -5.15 49.97
C LYS A 111 -22.57 -5.08 48.49
N THR A 112 -21.91 -5.84 47.63
CA THR A 112 -22.18 -5.86 46.18
C THR A 112 -23.12 -7.00 45.80
N PRO A 113 -24.12 -6.75 44.96
CA PRO A 113 -24.98 -7.77 44.39
C PRO A 113 -24.19 -8.84 43.60
N LEU A 114 -24.68 -10.08 43.62
CA LEU A 114 -24.05 -11.23 42.94
C LEU A 114 -23.95 -11.05 41.42
N TRP A 115 -24.83 -10.25 40.82
CA TRP A 115 -24.83 -9.99 39.38
C TRP A 115 -23.62 -9.15 38.93
N VAL A 116 -22.94 -8.45 39.84
CA VAL A 116 -21.77 -7.60 39.54
C VAL A 116 -20.60 -8.42 38.98
N ASP A 117 -20.41 -9.67 39.43
CA ASP A 117 -19.35 -10.56 38.94
C ASP A 117 -19.56 -10.93 37.47
N THR A 118 -20.80 -11.32 37.13
CA THR A 118 -21.19 -11.63 35.76
C THR A 118 -21.14 -10.40 34.86
N ALA A 119 -21.50 -9.23 35.39
CA ALA A 119 -21.34 -7.96 34.68
C ALA A 119 -19.87 -7.64 34.38
N ALA A 120 -18.96 -7.88 35.32
CA ALA A 120 -17.53 -7.69 35.10
C ALA A 120 -16.97 -8.65 34.04
N GLU A 121 -17.41 -9.90 34.02
CA GLU A 121 -17.05 -10.89 32.98
C GLU A 121 -17.52 -10.46 31.60
N LYS A 122 -18.79 -10.09 31.46
CA LYS A 122 -19.36 -9.64 30.19
C LYS A 122 -18.70 -8.36 29.69
N LEU A 123 -18.40 -7.44 30.59
CA LEU A 123 -17.66 -6.23 30.23
C LEU A 123 -16.24 -6.55 29.73
N GLN A 124 -15.55 -7.53 30.32
CA GLN A 124 -14.24 -7.97 29.83
C GLN A 124 -14.34 -8.54 28.41
N GLU A 125 -15.37 -9.34 28.11
CA GLU A 125 -15.62 -9.85 26.76
C GLU A 125 -15.84 -8.71 25.75
N VAL A 126 -16.70 -7.74 26.07
CA VAL A 126 -16.97 -6.57 25.22
C VAL A 126 -15.71 -5.72 25.02
N LEU A 127 -14.95 -5.46 26.08
CA LEU A 127 -13.70 -4.71 26.01
C LEU A 127 -12.64 -5.45 25.17
N SER A 128 -12.60 -6.79 25.24
CA SER A 128 -11.70 -7.60 24.41
C SER A 128 -12.03 -7.43 22.92
N LEU A 129 -13.32 -7.48 22.56
CA LEU A 129 -13.77 -7.25 21.18
C LEU A 129 -13.47 -5.81 20.71
N ASP A 130 -13.60 -4.82 21.59
CA ASP A 130 -13.21 -3.44 21.29
C ASP A 130 -11.71 -3.28 21.03
N LEU A 131 -10.89 -3.98 21.80
CA LEU A 131 -9.44 -4.00 21.59
C LEU A 131 -9.07 -4.72 20.29
N GLU A 132 -9.71 -5.85 19.99
CA GLU A 132 -9.54 -6.55 18.71
C GLU A 132 -9.91 -5.63 17.53
N ALA A 133 -11.06 -4.97 17.59
CA ALA A 133 -11.52 -4.03 16.56
C ALA A 133 -10.51 -2.88 16.34
N LYS A 134 -9.96 -2.30 17.42
CA LYS A 134 -8.92 -1.27 17.34
C LYS A 134 -7.65 -1.76 16.66
N VAL A 135 -7.22 -2.99 16.95
CA VAL A 135 -6.04 -3.58 16.29
C VAL A 135 -6.31 -3.79 14.80
N LEU A 136 -7.50 -4.30 14.43
CA LEU A 136 -7.90 -4.47 13.04
C LEU A 136 -7.97 -3.13 12.28
N ASP A 137 -8.50 -2.08 12.90
CA ASP A 137 -8.50 -0.73 12.31
C ASP A 137 -7.08 -0.21 12.05
N GLU A 138 -6.15 -0.48 12.98
CA GLU A 138 -4.75 -0.11 12.83
C GLU A 138 -4.08 -0.91 11.70
N GLN A 139 -4.37 -2.21 11.56
CA GLN A 139 -3.92 -3.01 10.40
C GLN A 139 -4.39 -2.39 9.08
N VAL A 140 -5.68 -2.04 8.99
CA VAL A 140 -6.26 -1.40 7.80
C VAL A 140 -5.58 -0.06 7.50
N ARG A 141 -5.29 0.75 8.52
CA ARG A 141 -4.59 2.04 8.37
C ARG A 141 -3.18 1.86 7.78
N LEU A 142 -2.42 0.90 8.29
CA LEU A 142 -1.07 0.60 7.82
C LEU A 142 -1.08 0.08 6.38
N LEU A 143 -1.96 -0.87 6.08
CA LEU A 143 -2.09 -1.43 4.73
C LEU A 143 -2.57 -0.39 3.70
N ASN A 144 -3.49 0.49 4.08
CA ASN A 144 -3.94 1.59 3.20
C ASN A 144 -2.81 2.58 2.88
N THR A 145 -1.93 2.84 3.84
CA THR A 145 -0.76 3.70 3.63
C THR A 145 0.18 3.09 2.57
N GLU A 146 0.46 1.79 2.67
CA GLU A 146 1.29 1.08 1.68
C GLU A 146 0.57 0.89 0.33
N LEU A 147 -0.75 0.68 0.34
CA LEU A 147 -1.54 0.61 -0.88
C LEU A 147 -1.48 1.94 -1.65
N ARG A 148 -1.51 3.07 -0.93
CA ARG A 148 -1.40 4.40 -1.53
C ARG A 148 -0.05 4.59 -2.21
N THR A 149 1.06 4.28 -1.54
CA THR A 149 2.41 4.40 -2.12
C THR A 149 2.59 3.46 -3.32
N THR A 150 2.10 2.22 -3.22
CA THR A 150 2.15 1.23 -4.31
C THR A 150 1.33 1.71 -5.51
N THR A 151 0.13 2.24 -5.28
CA THR A 151 -0.73 2.78 -6.35
C THR A 151 -0.10 3.99 -7.02
N GLN A 152 0.51 4.90 -6.25
CA GLN A 152 1.26 6.03 -6.80
C GLN A 152 2.42 5.56 -7.68
N ARG A 153 3.18 4.55 -7.23
CA ARG A 153 4.26 3.94 -8.02
C ARG A 153 3.74 3.32 -9.32
N VAL A 154 2.68 2.51 -9.27
CA VAL A 154 2.04 1.94 -10.47
C VAL A 154 1.65 3.04 -11.45
N ASN A 155 0.97 4.08 -10.97
CA ASN A 155 0.56 5.22 -11.80
C ASN A 155 1.77 5.98 -12.39
N LEU A 156 2.83 6.17 -11.61
CA LEU A 156 4.07 6.80 -12.07
C LEU A 156 4.68 6.01 -13.23
N PHE A 157 4.75 4.68 -13.13
CA PHE A 157 5.29 3.84 -14.21
C PHE A 157 4.38 3.83 -15.43
N GLU A 158 3.09 3.54 -15.23
CA GLU A 158 2.11 3.35 -16.30
C GLU A 158 1.80 4.64 -17.06
N LYS A 159 1.54 5.73 -16.33
CA LYS A 159 1.01 6.98 -16.89
C LYS A 159 2.07 8.03 -17.19
N VAL A 160 3.24 7.95 -16.54
CA VAL A 160 4.30 8.97 -16.70
C VAL A 160 5.54 8.38 -17.33
N LYS A 161 6.24 7.45 -16.66
CA LYS A 161 7.58 7.01 -17.06
C LYS A 161 7.58 6.21 -18.36
N ILE A 162 6.66 5.27 -18.54
CA ILE A 162 6.58 4.50 -19.79
C ILE A 162 6.25 5.41 -20.99
N PRO A 163 5.23 6.29 -20.93
CA PRO A 163 4.97 7.26 -22.00
C PRO A 163 6.15 8.22 -22.26
N GLU A 164 6.73 8.79 -21.21
CA GLU A 164 7.89 9.70 -21.28
C GLU A 164 9.06 9.04 -22.01
N THR A 165 9.49 7.85 -21.56
CA THR A 165 10.59 7.10 -22.17
C THR A 165 10.29 6.71 -23.62
N ARG A 166 9.05 6.34 -23.95
CA ARG A 166 8.65 6.07 -25.35
C ARG A 166 8.77 7.31 -26.23
N ALA A 167 8.32 8.46 -25.75
CA ALA A 167 8.45 9.73 -26.47
C ALA A 167 9.92 10.10 -26.69
N ASN A 168 10.76 9.91 -25.67
CA ASN A 168 12.20 10.16 -25.73
C ASN A 168 12.90 9.27 -26.75
N ILE A 169 12.61 7.97 -26.74
CA ILE A 169 13.14 7.02 -27.74
C ILE A 169 12.76 7.46 -29.15
N LYS A 170 11.51 7.86 -29.38
CA LYS A 170 11.06 8.35 -30.70
C LYS A 170 11.85 9.60 -31.12
N LYS A 171 11.98 10.59 -30.23
CA LYS A 171 12.71 11.83 -30.51
C LYS A 171 14.19 11.58 -30.85
N ILE A 172 14.89 10.76 -30.06
CA ILE A 172 16.30 10.43 -30.31
C ILE A 172 16.46 9.64 -31.60
N THR A 173 15.56 8.69 -31.88
CA THR A 173 15.60 7.86 -33.09
C THR A 173 15.44 8.70 -34.35
N VAL A 174 14.46 9.63 -34.37
CA VAL A 174 14.27 10.56 -35.50
C VAL A 174 15.52 11.40 -35.73
N TYR A 175 16.04 12.02 -34.66
CA TYR A 175 17.25 12.86 -34.76
C TYR A 175 18.48 12.09 -35.29
N LEU A 176 18.71 10.87 -34.79
CA LEU A 176 19.83 10.04 -35.26
C LEU A 176 19.65 9.60 -36.71
N GLY A 177 18.40 9.34 -37.13
CA GLY A 177 18.06 9.05 -38.53
C GLY A 177 18.38 10.23 -39.45
N ASP A 178 17.96 11.43 -39.08
CA ASP A 178 18.25 12.66 -39.83
C ASP A 178 19.76 12.91 -39.95
N GLN A 179 20.51 12.67 -38.86
CA GLN A 179 21.97 12.78 -38.87
C GLN A 179 22.64 11.76 -39.80
N GLN A 180 22.12 10.53 -39.89
CA GLN A 180 22.62 9.52 -40.82
C GLN A 180 22.32 9.89 -42.27
N VAL A 181 21.11 10.35 -42.58
CA VAL A 181 20.73 10.82 -43.93
C VAL A 181 21.61 12.00 -44.35
N ALA A 182 21.80 12.98 -43.47
CA ALA A 182 22.67 14.13 -43.72
C ALA A 182 24.13 13.72 -43.96
N ALA A 183 24.64 12.71 -43.24
CA ALA A 183 25.98 12.18 -43.45
C ALA A 183 26.14 11.52 -44.83
N VAL A 184 25.15 10.73 -45.28
CA VAL A 184 25.16 10.11 -46.61
C VAL A 184 25.13 11.17 -47.72
N VAL A 185 24.30 12.21 -47.57
CA VAL A 185 24.25 13.32 -48.55
C VAL A 185 25.59 14.04 -48.63
N ARG A 186 26.22 14.35 -47.49
CA ARG A 186 27.58 14.93 -47.47
C ARG A 186 28.60 14.02 -48.16
N GLY A 187 28.57 12.71 -47.90
CA GLY A 187 29.44 11.74 -48.57
C GLY A 187 29.26 11.71 -50.09
N LYS A 188 28.02 11.77 -50.57
CA LYS A 188 27.73 11.86 -52.02
C LYS A 188 28.28 13.14 -52.66
N ILE A 189 28.15 14.28 -51.98
CA ILE A 189 28.69 15.57 -52.45
C ILE A 189 30.22 15.51 -52.51
N SER A 190 30.88 15.03 -51.46
CA SER A 190 32.34 14.88 -51.43
C SER A 190 32.86 13.95 -52.54
N LYS A 191 32.20 12.80 -52.78
CA LYS A 191 32.56 11.89 -53.88
C LYS A 191 32.43 12.56 -55.24
N LYS A 192 31.31 13.25 -55.49
CA LYS A 192 31.08 13.99 -56.75
C LYS A 192 32.12 15.09 -56.97
N ASN A 193 32.58 15.75 -55.91
CA ASN A 193 33.63 16.76 -56.01
C ASN A 193 34.99 16.13 -56.33
N LEU A 194 35.34 15.00 -55.72
CA LEU A 194 36.57 14.26 -56.02
C LEU A 194 36.59 13.77 -57.47
N GLU A 195 35.50 13.19 -57.96
CA GLU A 195 35.36 12.74 -59.36
C GLU A 195 35.54 13.89 -60.36
N LYS A 196 35.02 15.09 -60.04
CA LYS A 196 35.22 16.28 -60.87
C LYS A 196 36.67 16.76 -60.92
N VAL A 197 37.40 16.64 -59.81
CA VAL A 197 38.83 16.99 -59.76
C VAL A 197 39.62 15.95 -60.57
N HIS A 198 39.33 14.66 -60.39
CA HIS A 198 40.02 13.60 -61.11
C HIS A 198 39.81 13.68 -62.63
N HIS A 199 38.59 13.94 -63.09
CA HIS A 199 38.31 14.18 -64.51
C HIS A 199 38.96 15.46 -65.08
N LYS A 200 39.29 16.45 -64.23
CA LYS A 200 40.05 17.63 -64.66
C LYS A 200 41.54 17.31 -64.81
N ASP A 201 42.09 16.47 -63.95
CA ASP A 201 43.50 16.06 -63.98
C ASP A 201 43.79 15.06 -65.12
N GLU A 202 42.83 14.23 -65.53
CA GLU A 202 42.96 13.34 -66.71
C GLU A 202 42.77 14.07 -68.06
N ALA A 203 42.21 15.28 -68.05
CA ALA A 203 41.96 16.09 -69.24
C ALA A 203 43.07 17.13 -69.53
N LEU A 204 44.12 17.17 -68.70
CA LEU A 204 45.34 17.97 -68.82
C LEU A 204 46.51 17.09 -69.24
#